data_AF-A0A3N5UER1-F1
#
_entry.id   AF-A0A3N5UER1-F1
#
_cell.length_a   1.000
_cell.length_b   1.000
_cell.length_c   1.000
_cell.angle_alpha   90.00
_cell.angle_beta   90.00
_cell.angle_gamma   90.00
#
_symmetry.space_group_name_H-M   'P 1'
#
loop_
_entity.id
_entity.type
_entity.pdbx_description
1 polymer ?
#
loop_
_entity_poly.entity_id
_entity_poly.type
_entity_poly.pdbx_seq_one_letter_code
_entity_poly.pdbx_strand_id
1 'polypeptide(L)'
;MYTGVSKQFVERSNLRIHAYHYFKELLRERGLTVGRLDSRFIGKDRLGVTEYAEYDPLLTNVMGPYTAGFYDYVRNELKFESDLPYEILSEFVHPWSYAEFENQYVNVSETLRKAMTFNPYLKVFIANGYYDLGTPYFATEYTFDHLGLDENLRDNISMEYYEAGHMMYIHVPSLRQMKKDLAKFIKSAM
;
A
#
# COMPACT_ATOMS: atom_id res chain seq x y z
N MET A 1 -22.36 2.57 -14.39
CA MET A 1 -21.01 3.17 -14.29
C MET A 1 -20.29 2.45 -13.17
N TYR A 2 -19.12 1.85 -13.43
CA TYR A 2 -18.45 0.92 -12.50
C TYR A 2 -17.46 1.59 -11.54
N THR A 3 -17.29 2.91 -11.61
CA THR A 3 -16.28 3.66 -10.84
C THR A 3 -16.72 4.07 -9.44
N GLY A 4 -17.98 3.87 -9.06
CA GLY A 4 -18.50 4.30 -7.74
C GLY A 4 -18.74 5.80 -7.56
N VAL A 5 -18.23 6.66 -8.45
CA VAL A 5 -18.44 8.12 -8.44
C VAL A 5 -19.46 8.57 -9.48
N SER A 6 -20.02 9.77 -9.30
CA SER A 6 -21.05 10.31 -10.19
C SER A 6 -20.50 10.66 -11.59
N LYS A 7 -21.36 10.57 -12.62
CA LYS A 7 -21.01 11.02 -13.98
C LYS A 7 -20.58 12.49 -13.99
N GLN A 8 -21.28 13.34 -13.25
CA GLN A 8 -20.99 14.76 -13.15
C GLN A 8 -19.59 15.02 -12.58
N PHE A 9 -19.18 14.26 -11.56
CA PHE A 9 -17.82 14.34 -11.02
C PHE A 9 -16.78 14.00 -12.10
N VAL A 10 -16.97 12.89 -12.82
CA VAL A 10 -16.05 12.47 -13.90
C VAL A 10 -15.95 13.51 -15.02
N GLU A 11 -17.08 14.11 -15.42
CA GLU A 11 -17.09 15.20 -16.41
C GLU A 11 -16.36 16.45 -15.90
N ARG A 12 -16.57 16.84 -14.64
CA ARG A 12 -15.87 17.97 -14.01
C ARG A 12 -14.38 17.73 -13.81
N SER A 13 -13.97 16.48 -13.67
CA SER A 13 -12.56 16.07 -13.65
C SER A 13 -11.95 15.98 -15.05
N ASN A 14 -12.63 16.44 -16.11
CA ASN A 14 -12.17 16.34 -17.50
C ASN A 14 -11.74 14.91 -17.88
N LEU A 15 -12.52 13.92 -17.42
CA LEU A 15 -12.27 12.49 -17.61
C LEU A 15 -10.93 11.98 -17.01
N ARG A 16 -10.28 12.77 -16.14
CA ARG A 16 -9.01 12.45 -15.49
C ARG A 16 -9.19 12.55 -13.98
N ILE A 17 -9.56 11.43 -13.37
CA ILE A 17 -9.81 11.37 -11.93
C ILE A 17 -8.47 11.33 -11.19
N HIS A 18 -8.18 12.37 -10.40
CA HIS A 18 -7.05 12.36 -9.49
C HIS A 18 -7.36 11.49 -8.27
N ALA A 19 -6.39 10.67 -7.84
CA ALA A 19 -6.59 9.66 -6.79
C ALA A 19 -7.10 10.27 -5.47
N TYR A 20 -6.51 11.39 -5.03
CA TYR A 20 -6.97 12.03 -3.80
C TYR A 20 -8.38 12.61 -3.88
N HIS A 21 -8.78 13.10 -5.06
CA HIS A 21 -10.16 13.56 -5.25
C HIS A 21 -11.12 12.39 -5.19
N TYR A 22 -10.73 11.23 -5.73
CA TYR A 22 -11.51 10.01 -5.64
C TYR A 22 -11.74 9.56 -4.19
N PHE A 23 -10.70 9.56 -3.35
CA PHE A 23 -10.81 9.17 -1.93
C PHE A 23 -11.78 10.06 -1.16
N LYS A 24 -11.76 11.37 -1.48
CA LYS A 24 -12.67 12.35 -0.91
C LYS A 24 -14.10 12.22 -1.46
N GLU A 25 -14.25 11.91 -2.75
CA GLU A 25 -15.53 11.92 -3.45
C GLU A 25 -16.39 10.70 -3.16
N LEU A 26 -15.78 9.50 -3.05
CA LEU A 26 -16.49 8.23 -3.11
C LEU A 26 -17.67 8.11 -2.14
N LEU A 27 -17.57 8.70 -0.95
CA LEU A 27 -18.63 8.72 0.06
C LEU A 27 -19.03 10.14 0.49
N ARG A 28 -18.78 11.16 -0.35
CA ARG A 28 -19.00 12.58 0.00
C ARG A 28 -20.46 12.87 0.38
N GLU A 29 -21.42 12.31 -0.34
CA GLU A 29 -22.86 12.47 -0.07
C GLU A 29 -23.28 11.96 1.33
N ARG A 30 -22.48 11.05 1.91
CA ARG A 30 -22.66 10.56 3.28
C ARG A 30 -21.88 11.37 4.32
N GLY A 31 -21.20 12.44 3.91
CA GLY A 31 -20.28 13.21 4.75
C GLY A 31 -19.05 12.41 5.18
N LEU A 32 -18.60 11.46 4.36
CA LEU A 32 -17.50 10.54 4.68
C LEU A 32 -16.42 10.56 3.61
N THR A 33 -15.22 10.16 4.00
CA THR A 33 -14.07 9.91 3.11
C THR A 33 -13.59 8.47 3.28
N VAL A 34 -12.96 7.90 2.26
CA VAL A 34 -12.30 6.58 2.37
C VAL A 34 -10.81 6.73 2.55
N GLY A 35 -10.17 5.78 3.22
CA GLY A 35 -8.72 5.74 3.35
C GLY A 35 -8.01 5.46 2.03
N ARG A 36 -6.87 6.12 1.83
CA ARG A 36 -5.95 5.82 0.73
C ARG A 36 -5.35 4.44 0.95
N LEU A 37 -4.91 4.15 2.17
CA LEU A 37 -4.23 2.90 2.47
C LEU A 37 -5.20 1.72 2.65
N ASP A 38 -6.43 1.96 3.10
CA ASP A 38 -7.45 0.91 3.17
C ASP A 38 -8.84 1.54 3.07
N SER A 39 -9.48 1.38 1.91
CA SER A 39 -10.78 2.01 1.62
C SER A 39 -11.95 1.45 2.43
N ARG A 40 -11.74 0.37 3.22
CA ARG A 40 -12.73 -0.11 4.21
C ARG A 40 -12.79 0.80 5.43
N PHE A 41 -11.73 1.56 5.71
CA PHE A 41 -11.71 2.56 6.77
C PHE A 41 -12.28 3.87 6.25
N ILE A 42 -13.19 4.46 7.04
CA ILE A 42 -13.90 5.69 6.70
C ILE A 42 -13.53 6.82 7.66
N GLY A 43 -13.37 8.02 7.11
CA GLY A 43 -13.09 9.24 7.85
C GLY A 43 -14.26 10.21 7.81
N LYS A 44 -14.23 11.16 8.75
CA LYS A 44 -15.09 12.35 8.74
C LYS A 44 -14.21 13.58 8.78
N ASP A 45 -14.38 14.41 7.78
CA ASP A 45 -13.74 15.72 7.71
C ASP A 45 -14.65 16.78 8.33
N ARG A 46 -14.08 17.91 8.76
CA ARG A 46 -14.86 19.05 9.26
C ARG A 46 -15.76 19.63 8.17
N LEU A 47 -15.26 19.71 6.93
CA LEU A 47 -15.98 20.28 5.80
C LEU A 47 -16.18 19.25 4.68
N GLY A 48 -17.42 19.14 4.20
CA GLY A 48 -17.77 18.27 3.08
C GLY A 48 -17.32 18.80 1.70
N VAL A 49 -16.81 20.03 1.61
CA VAL A 49 -16.49 20.73 0.35
C VAL A 49 -14.99 20.79 0.03
N THR A 50 -14.14 20.12 0.80
CA THR A 50 -12.70 20.09 0.54
C THR A 50 -12.35 19.23 -0.67
N GLU A 51 -11.19 19.53 -1.26
CA GLU A 51 -10.59 18.76 -2.36
C GLU A 51 -9.93 17.46 -1.86
N TYR A 52 -9.34 17.50 -0.67
CA TYR A 52 -8.61 16.41 -0.03
C TYR A 52 -9.29 15.98 1.28
N ALA A 53 -9.11 14.72 1.65
CA ALA A 53 -9.41 14.25 3.00
C ALA A 53 -8.48 14.91 4.03
N GLU A 54 -8.95 15.16 5.25
CA GLU A 54 -8.13 15.82 6.29
C GLU A 54 -7.04 14.90 6.86
N TYR A 55 -7.25 13.60 6.82
CA TYR A 55 -6.34 12.56 7.30
C TYR A 55 -6.64 11.22 6.61
N ASP A 56 -5.73 10.25 6.74
CA ASP A 56 -6.00 8.87 6.36
C ASP A 56 -6.61 8.10 7.55
N PRO A 57 -7.85 7.58 7.42
CA PRO A 57 -8.53 6.83 8.47
C PRO A 57 -7.79 5.56 8.93
N LEU A 58 -7.04 4.88 8.05
CA LEU A 58 -6.25 3.73 8.48
C LEU A 58 -5.15 4.18 9.43
N LEU A 59 -4.38 5.21 9.07
CA LEU A 59 -3.25 5.70 9.88
C LEU A 59 -3.70 6.05 11.30
N THR A 60 -4.79 6.81 11.43
CA THR A 60 -5.32 7.20 12.76
C THR A 60 -5.75 6.01 13.62
N ASN A 61 -6.14 4.88 13.02
CA ASN A 61 -6.52 3.67 13.73
C ASN A 61 -5.33 2.77 14.10
N VAL A 62 -4.22 2.82 13.33
CA VAL A 62 -3.07 1.94 13.56
C VAL A 62 -1.92 2.60 14.34
N MET A 63 -1.72 3.92 14.24
CA MET A 63 -0.57 4.58 14.85
C MET A 63 -0.49 4.38 16.37
N GLY A 64 -1.60 4.60 17.10
CA GLY A 64 -1.63 4.45 18.56
C GLY A 64 -1.33 3.02 19.03
N PRO A 65 -2.09 2.00 18.58
CA PRO A 65 -1.87 0.62 18.98
C PRO A 65 -0.47 0.08 18.63
N TYR A 66 0.05 0.39 17.43
CA TYR A 66 1.40 -0.05 17.03
C TYR A 66 2.50 0.62 17.85
N THR A 67 2.34 1.91 18.18
CA THR A 67 3.28 2.62 19.06
C THR A 67 3.32 1.98 20.44
N ALA A 68 2.14 1.78 21.04
CA ALA A 68 2.05 1.19 22.37
C ALA A 68 2.64 -0.23 22.39
N GLY A 69 2.31 -1.07 21.41
CA GLY A 69 2.86 -2.43 21.30
C GLY A 69 4.38 -2.44 21.09
N PHE A 70 4.92 -1.54 20.28
CA PHE A 70 6.37 -1.42 20.10
C PHE A 70 7.06 -0.97 21.39
N TYR A 71 6.53 0.06 22.08
CA TYR A 71 7.11 0.53 23.35
C TYR A 71 7.09 -0.55 24.42
N ASP A 72 6.00 -1.30 24.54
CA ASP A 72 5.91 -2.43 25.46
C ASP A 72 6.99 -3.47 25.14
N TYR A 73 7.06 -3.94 23.89
CA TYR A 73 8.05 -4.94 23.46
C TYR A 73 9.50 -4.48 23.68
N VAL A 74 9.83 -3.25 23.25
CA VAL A 74 11.22 -2.76 23.28
C VAL A 74 11.72 -2.53 24.72
N ARG A 75 10.84 -2.07 25.62
CA ARG A 75 11.19 -1.79 27.02
C ARG A 75 11.11 -3.05 27.89
N ASN A 76 10.03 -3.82 27.76
CA ASN A 76 9.77 -4.94 28.65
C ASN A 76 10.43 -6.24 28.21
N GLU A 77 10.53 -6.52 26.91
CA GLU A 77 11.17 -7.75 26.42
C GLU A 77 12.63 -7.53 26.04
N LEU A 78 12.90 -6.57 25.15
CA LEU A 78 14.27 -6.32 24.67
C LEU A 78 15.16 -5.57 25.67
N LYS A 79 14.57 -4.98 26.72
CA LYS A 79 15.26 -4.20 27.75
C LYS A 79 16.10 -3.05 27.18
N PHE A 80 15.65 -2.45 26.08
CA PHE A 80 16.32 -1.32 25.47
C PHE A 80 15.71 -0.02 25.95
N GLU A 81 16.56 0.87 26.48
CA GLU A 81 16.15 2.18 26.97
C GLU A 81 16.89 3.32 26.25
N SER A 82 16.13 4.34 25.88
CA SER A 82 16.63 5.58 25.27
C SER A 82 15.68 6.73 25.60
N ASP A 83 16.22 7.95 25.70
CA ASP A 83 15.44 9.18 25.86
C ASP A 83 14.94 9.74 24.51
N LEU A 84 15.32 9.12 23.40
CA LEU A 84 14.84 9.49 22.08
C LEU A 84 13.36 9.09 21.89
N PRO A 85 12.51 9.97 21.33
CA PRO A 85 11.17 9.59 20.94
C PRO A 85 11.23 8.58 19.79
N TYR A 86 10.30 7.61 19.80
CA TYR A 86 10.12 6.70 18.68
C TYR A 86 9.20 7.36 17.65
N GLU A 87 9.78 7.75 16.51
CA GLU A 87 9.07 8.34 15.39
C GLU A 87 8.54 7.23 14.47
N ILE A 88 7.24 6.93 14.53
CA ILE A 88 6.60 5.91 13.65
C ILE A 88 6.77 6.28 12.18
N LEU A 89 6.60 7.58 11.87
CA LEU A 89 6.80 8.20 10.58
C LEU A 89 7.54 9.51 10.86
N SER A 90 8.81 9.59 10.45
CA SER A 90 9.69 10.71 10.79
C SER A 90 9.84 11.67 9.62
N GLU A 91 9.57 12.95 9.85
CA GLU A 91 9.88 14.02 8.88
C GLU A 91 11.37 14.42 8.92
N PHE A 92 12.11 14.02 9.97
CA PHE A 92 13.53 14.40 10.15
C PHE A 92 14.47 13.71 9.16
N VAL A 93 14.01 12.66 8.47
CA VAL A 93 14.80 11.97 7.44
C VAL A 93 14.76 12.71 6.10
N HIS A 94 13.97 13.77 5.98
CA HIS A 94 13.89 14.58 4.77
C HIS A 94 14.96 15.69 4.73
N PRO A 95 15.40 16.11 3.53
CA PRO A 95 14.96 15.60 2.23
C PRO A 95 15.67 14.30 1.81
N TRP A 96 14.89 13.31 1.35
CA TRP A 96 15.44 12.19 0.59
C TRP A 96 16.03 12.68 -0.73
N SER A 97 17.19 12.14 -1.13
CA SER A 97 17.76 12.44 -2.45
C SER A 97 17.04 11.63 -3.52
N TYR A 98 16.42 12.33 -4.48
CA TYR A 98 15.83 11.76 -5.69
C TYR A 98 16.58 12.23 -6.95
N ALA A 99 17.85 12.62 -6.82
CA ALA A 99 18.64 13.18 -7.92
C ALA A 99 18.70 12.27 -9.15
N GLU A 100 18.70 10.95 -8.96
CA GLU A 100 18.67 9.97 -10.06
C GLU A 100 17.31 9.87 -10.76
N PHE A 101 16.25 10.44 -10.17
CA PHE A 101 14.86 10.33 -10.60
C PHE A 101 14.24 11.69 -10.95
N GLU A 102 15.04 12.73 -11.24
CA GLU A 102 14.50 14.03 -11.63
C GLU A 102 13.65 13.95 -12.91
N ASN A 103 12.45 14.56 -12.87
CA ASN A 103 11.44 14.50 -13.94
C ASN A 103 10.96 13.10 -14.33
N GLN A 104 11.16 12.10 -13.48
CA GLN A 104 10.66 10.75 -13.67
C GLN A 104 10.10 10.16 -12.38
N TYR A 105 9.29 9.12 -12.51
CA TYR A 105 8.87 8.35 -11.34
C TYR A 105 10.00 7.44 -10.89
N VAL A 106 10.14 7.27 -9.57
CA VAL A 106 10.99 6.22 -9.02
C VAL A 106 10.46 4.88 -9.52
N ASN A 107 11.29 4.16 -10.27
CA ASN A 107 10.93 2.88 -10.84
C ASN A 107 12.10 1.90 -10.70
N VAL A 108 11.82 0.77 -10.05
CA VAL A 108 12.80 -0.30 -9.81
C VAL A 108 12.49 -1.56 -10.62
N SER A 109 11.53 -1.51 -11.55
CA SER A 109 11.11 -2.64 -12.39
C SER A 109 12.28 -3.23 -13.17
N GLU A 110 13.12 -2.38 -13.78
CA GLU A 110 14.32 -2.84 -14.51
C GLU A 110 15.37 -3.47 -13.61
N THR A 111 15.53 -2.97 -12.38
CA THR A 111 16.44 -3.55 -11.40
C THR A 111 15.96 -4.96 -11.02
N LEU A 112 14.66 -5.13 -10.76
CA LEU A 112 14.07 -6.44 -10.47
C LEU A 112 14.19 -7.39 -11.67
N ARG A 113 13.85 -6.93 -12.88
CA ARG A 113 13.97 -7.71 -14.13
C ARG A 113 15.39 -8.23 -14.34
N LYS A 114 16.40 -7.36 -14.17
CA LYS A 114 17.82 -7.73 -14.26
C LYS A 114 18.19 -8.75 -13.19
N ALA A 115 17.78 -8.53 -11.93
CA ALA A 115 18.06 -9.45 -10.84
C ALA A 115 17.51 -10.86 -11.10
N MET A 116 16.27 -10.96 -11.60
CA MET A 116 15.66 -12.25 -11.98
C MET A 116 16.31 -12.88 -13.20
N THR A 117 16.82 -12.07 -14.14
CA THR A 117 17.56 -12.59 -15.32
C THR A 117 18.93 -13.12 -14.92
N PHE A 118 19.66 -12.41 -14.05
CA PHE A 118 20.99 -12.82 -13.57
C PHE A 118 20.92 -14.01 -12.63
N ASN A 119 19.84 -14.12 -11.86
CA ASN A 119 19.58 -15.24 -10.99
C ASN A 119 18.23 -15.88 -11.35
N PRO A 120 18.20 -16.87 -12.27
CA PRO A 120 16.98 -17.59 -12.63
C PRO A 120 16.32 -18.35 -11.47
N TYR A 121 16.98 -18.47 -10.32
CA TYR A 121 16.43 -19.08 -9.10
C TYR A 121 15.75 -18.05 -8.18
N LEU A 122 15.83 -16.75 -8.47
CA LEU A 122 15.17 -15.72 -7.69
C LEU A 122 13.64 -15.84 -7.84
N LYS A 123 12.97 -16.18 -6.74
CA LYS A 123 11.50 -16.21 -6.62
C LYS A 123 11.00 -14.92 -5.99
N VAL A 124 9.86 -14.40 -6.46
CA VAL A 124 9.26 -13.14 -5.99
C VAL A 124 7.83 -13.42 -5.53
N PHE A 125 7.51 -12.98 -4.31
CA PHE A 125 6.15 -13.03 -3.77
C PHE A 125 5.59 -11.62 -3.62
N ILE A 126 4.38 -11.42 -4.09
CA ILE A 126 3.67 -10.15 -4.02
C ILE A 126 2.34 -10.39 -3.30
N ALA A 127 2.12 -9.63 -2.24
CA ALA A 127 0.90 -9.68 -1.46
C ALA A 127 0.09 -8.40 -1.75
N ASN A 128 -1.07 -8.56 -2.38
CA ASN A 128 -1.90 -7.45 -2.85
C ASN A 128 -3.15 -7.29 -1.98
N GLY A 129 -3.42 -6.08 -1.50
CA GLY A 129 -4.70 -5.74 -0.86
C GLY A 129 -5.71 -5.22 -1.88
N TYR A 130 -6.90 -5.81 -1.94
CA TYR A 130 -7.96 -5.34 -2.85
C TYR A 130 -8.42 -3.90 -2.56
N TYR A 131 -8.31 -3.46 -1.31
CA TYR A 131 -8.81 -2.16 -0.85
C TYR A 131 -7.70 -1.12 -0.68
N ASP A 132 -6.47 -1.45 -1.09
CA ASP A 132 -5.33 -0.54 -1.09
C ASP A 132 -5.42 0.39 -2.31
N LEU A 133 -5.66 1.67 -2.06
CA LEU A 133 -5.69 2.70 -3.10
C LEU A 133 -4.37 3.47 -3.19
N GLY A 134 -3.44 3.22 -2.27
CA GLY A 134 -2.10 3.82 -2.25
C GLY A 134 -1.14 3.08 -3.19
N THR A 135 -1.23 1.75 -3.22
CA THR A 135 -0.54 0.87 -4.17
C THR A 135 -1.54 -0.17 -4.73
N PRO A 136 -2.41 0.23 -5.67
CA PRO A 136 -3.47 -0.64 -6.18
C PRO A 136 -2.92 -1.91 -6.82
N TYR A 137 -3.54 -3.06 -6.52
CA TYR A 137 -3.09 -4.36 -7.04
C TYR A 137 -2.99 -4.40 -8.57
N PHE A 138 -3.88 -3.70 -9.28
CA PHE A 138 -3.87 -3.65 -10.74
C PHE A 138 -2.64 -2.91 -11.30
N ALA A 139 -2.13 -1.89 -10.58
CA ALA A 139 -0.87 -1.24 -10.96
C ALA A 139 0.32 -2.18 -10.75
N THR A 140 0.25 -3.07 -9.75
CA THR A 140 1.23 -4.13 -9.54
C THR A 140 1.18 -5.16 -10.67
N GLU A 141 0.01 -5.70 -10.99
CA GLU A 141 -0.20 -6.61 -12.14
C GLU A 141 0.35 -6.01 -13.43
N TYR A 142 -0.06 -4.78 -13.75
CA TYR A 142 0.44 -4.05 -14.91
C TYR A 142 1.96 -3.97 -14.93
N THR A 143 2.58 -3.63 -13.79
CA THR A 143 4.05 -3.53 -13.70
C THR A 143 4.72 -4.86 -14.02
N PHE A 144 4.26 -5.96 -13.42
CA PHE A 144 4.85 -7.28 -13.61
C PHE A 144 4.60 -7.86 -15.01
N ASP A 145 3.43 -7.64 -15.58
CA ASP A 145 3.11 -8.03 -16.96
C ASP A 145 4.01 -7.32 -17.98
N HIS A 146 4.45 -6.10 -17.65
CA HIS A 146 5.30 -5.26 -18.49
C HIS A 146 6.78 -5.26 -18.08
N LEU A 147 7.21 -6.18 -17.20
CA LEU A 147 8.63 -6.30 -16.84
C LEU A 147 9.52 -6.70 -18.01
N GLY A 148 8.97 -7.29 -19.08
CA GLY A 148 9.79 -7.82 -20.18
C GLY A 148 10.69 -8.98 -19.75
N LEU A 149 10.24 -9.78 -18.77
CA LEU A 149 10.88 -11.03 -18.39
C LEU A 149 10.69 -12.09 -19.48
N ASP A 150 11.71 -12.93 -19.67
CA ASP A 150 11.59 -14.17 -20.46
C ASP A 150 10.45 -15.03 -19.90
N GLU A 151 9.73 -15.73 -20.77
CA GLU A 151 8.60 -16.57 -20.39
C GLU A 151 9.01 -17.63 -19.36
N ASN A 152 10.23 -18.15 -19.45
CA ASN A 152 10.72 -19.17 -18.51
C ASN A 152 10.95 -18.65 -17.07
N LEU A 153 11.00 -17.33 -16.86
CA LEU A 153 11.14 -16.72 -15.54
C LEU A 153 9.80 -16.29 -14.94
N ARG A 154 8.71 -16.32 -15.71
CA ARG A 154 7.39 -15.84 -15.23
C ARG A 154 6.87 -16.70 -14.07
N ASP A 155 7.13 -18.00 -14.09
CA ASP A 155 6.76 -18.93 -13.02
C ASP A 155 7.56 -18.70 -11.71
N ASN A 156 8.51 -17.76 -11.69
CA ASN A 156 9.17 -17.33 -10.47
C ASN A 156 8.37 -16.29 -9.69
N ILE A 157 7.31 -15.73 -10.26
CA ILE A 157 6.47 -14.70 -9.66
C ILE A 157 5.23 -15.35 -9.07
N SER A 158 4.93 -15.04 -7.82
CA SER A 158 3.71 -15.46 -7.13
C SER A 158 2.97 -14.23 -6.63
N MET A 159 1.72 -14.06 -7.03
CA MET A 159 0.84 -12.98 -6.56
C MET A 159 -0.32 -13.57 -5.78
N GLU A 160 -0.56 -13.04 -4.59
CA GLU A 160 -1.71 -13.40 -3.76
C GLU A 160 -2.51 -12.16 -3.41
N TYR A 161 -3.81 -12.33 -3.21
CA TYR A 161 -4.77 -11.24 -3.05
C TYR A 161 -5.58 -11.40 -1.78
N TYR A 162 -5.77 -10.29 -1.07
CA TYR A 162 -6.37 -10.28 0.25
C TYR A 162 -7.50 -9.27 0.32
N GLU A 163 -8.57 -9.66 1.00
CA GLU A 163 -9.69 -8.78 1.39
C GLU A 163 -9.26 -7.77 2.48
N ALA A 164 -8.25 -6.96 2.16
CA ALA A 164 -7.65 -5.94 3.02
C ALA A 164 -7.04 -4.80 2.19
N GLY A 165 -6.63 -3.71 2.84
CA GLY A 165 -5.83 -2.67 2.23
C GLY A 165 -4.33 -2.93 2.36
N HIS A 166 -3.56 -1.85 2.48
CA HIS A 166 -2.10 -1.77 2.46
C HIS A 166 -1.40 -2.64 3.52
N MET A 167 -2.07 -2.89 4.64
CA MET A 167 -1.56 -3.70 5.75
C MET A 167 -2.44 -4.94 5.94
N MET A 168 -2.31 -5.95 5.07
CA MET A 168 -3.19 -7.13 5.05
C MET A 168 -3.26 -7.86 6.40
N TYR A 169 -2.18 -7.80 7.18
CA TYR A 169 -2.06 -8.43 8.49
C TYR A 169 -2.93 -7.81 9.59
N ILE A 170 -3.50 -6.61 9.41
CA ILE A 170 -4.44 -6.04 10.39
C ILE A 170 -5.82 -6.68 10.30
N HIS A 171 -6.13 -7.34 9.18
CA HIS A 171 -7.37 -8.08 8.99
C HIS A 171 -7.12 -9.56 9.27
N VAL A 172 -7.59 -10.06 10.41
CA VAL A 172 -7.25 -11.40 10.92
C VAL A 172 -7.49 -12.55 9.93
N PRO A 173 -8.61 -12.61 9.18
CA PRO A 173 -8.78 -13.61 8.12
C PRO A 173 -7.66 -13.53 7.06
N SER A 174 -7.33 -12.33 6.58
CA SER A 174 -6.25 -12.10 5.62
C SER A 174 -4.88 -12.44 6.21
N LEU A 175 -4.60 -12.12 7.47
CA LEU A 175 -3.37 -12.51 8.16
C LEU A 175 -3.17 -14.04 8.18
N ARG A 176 -4.23 -14.78 8.52
CA ARG A 176 -4.17 -16.25 8.55
C ARG A 176 -3.93 -16.83 7.17
N GLN A 177 -4.55 -16.25 6.14
CA GLN A 177 -4.36 -16.65 4.76
C GLN A 177 -2.92 -16.34 4.30
N MET A 178 -2.46 -15.10 4.51
CA MET A 178 -1.11 -14.63 4.19
C MET A 178 -0.03 -15.50 4.83
N LYS A 179 -0.23 -15.93 6.09
CA LYS A 179 0.69 -16.87 6.74
C LYS A 179 0.79 -18.21 6.01
N LYS A 180 -0.34 -18.77 5.55
CA LYS A 180 -0.35 -20.04 4.81
C LYS A 180 0.33 -19.88 3.45
N ASP A 181 0.03 -18.80 2.75
CA ASP A 181 0.55 -18.57 1.40
C ASP A 181 2.04 -18.29 1.44
N LEU A 182 2.52 -17.49 2.40
CA LEU A 182 3.94 -17.26 2.60
C LEU A 182 4.67 -18.55 2.98
N ALA A 183 4.09 -19.39 3.84
CA ALA A 183 4.68 -20.69 4.18
C ALA A 183 4.74 -21.63 2.98
N LYS A 184 3.73 -21.60 2.10
CA LYS A 184 3.71 -22.35 0.84
C LYS A 184 4.78 -21.83 -0.12
N PHE A 185 4.87 -20.53 -0.31
CA PHE A 185 5.86 -19.86 -1.15
C PHE A 185 7.28 -20.21 -0.71
N ILE A 186 7.60 -20.04 0.58
CA ILE A 186 8.91 -20.38 1.14
C ILE A 186 9.25 -21.84 0.87
N LYS A 187 8.33 -22.77 1.11
CA LYS A 187 8.56 -24.20 0.84
C LYS A 187 8.77 -24.51 -0.64
N SER A 188 8.11 -23.80 -1.55
CA SER A 188 8.32 -23.96 -3.00
C SER A 188 9.60 -23.31 -3.53
N ALA A 189 10.20 -22.42 -2.74
CA ALA A 189 11.42 -21.71 -3.09
C ALA A 189 12.69 -22.33 -2.46
N MET A 190 12.51 -23.34 -1.59
CA MET A 190 13.58 -24.20 -1.06
C MET A 190 13.84 -25.37 -1.99
#